data_AF-A0A927JKD2-F1
#
_entry.id   AF-A0A927JKD2-F1
#
_cell.length_a   1.000
_cell.length_b   1.000
_cell.length_c   1.000
_cell.angle_alpha   90.00
_cell.angle_beta   90.00
_cell.angle_gamma   90.00
#
_symmetry.space_group_name_H-M   'P 1'
#
loop_
_entity.id
_entity.type
_entity.pdbx_description
1 polymer ?
#
loop_
_entity_poly.entity_id
_entity_poly.type
_entity_poly.pdbx_seq_one_letter_code
_entity_poly.pdbx_strand_id
1 'polypeptide(L)'
;MIYLIYERATGIVIGSRVGDKPPTVLRHHATVQVAELVEYDTVRVVDGIVRPRPLLDFDAPAADAMISVNGGDPIPAAGWKLPTTPGTYRAMAVGAYRGERVSIVRTLADEQDYLIGQVKTLAASKKMTAISPGTAKPEEYRLKAPEIAASANVVAGVLNALTVAQAAAQYPTAASEARCSGAPLATILAEYRAGSAGSDAEVRRLSSIEHTAVKRIKAAKTIADKRAAYAAINWNWA
;
A
#
# COMPACT_ATOMS: atom_id res chain seq x y z
N MET A 1 4.92 0.48 -48.13
CA MET A 1 3.70 0.99 -47.46
C MET A 1 3.25 -0.05 -46.44
N ILE A 2 2.51 0.34 -45.41
CA ILE A 2 2.02 -0.60 -44.38
C ILE A 2 0.50 -0.73 -44.55
N TYR A 3 0.02 -1.98 -44.56
CA TYR A 3 -1.40 -2.29 -44.64
C TYR A 3 -1.82 -2.95 -43.33
N LEU A 4 -2.76 -2.33 -42.61
CA LEU A 4 -3.42 -2.96 -41.47
C LEU A 4 -4.53 -3.88 -41.99
N ILE A 5 -4.60 -5.09 -41.45
CA ILE A 5 -5.69 -6.05 -41.72
C ILE A 5 -6.66 -5.94 -40.56
N TYR A 6 -7.93 -5.68 -40.84
CA TYR A 6 -8.94 -5.52 -39.81
C TYR A 6 -10.23 -6.30 -40.11
N GLU A 7 -10.94 -6.69 -39.06
CA GLU A 7 -12.26 -7.31 -39.14
C GLU A 7 -13.32 -6.25 -39.46
N ARG A 8 -14.14 -6.47 -40.51
CA ARG A 8 -15.13 -5.47 -40.97
C ARG A 8 -16.22 -5.17 -39.95
N ALA A 9 -16.62 -6.18 -39.17
CA ALA A 9 -17.73 -6.05 -38.22
C ALA A 9 -17.36 -5.19 -37.00
N THR A 10 -16.11 -5.28 -36.55
CA THR A 10 -15.66 -4.72 -35.26
C THR A 10 -14.62 -3.61 -35.42
N GLY A 11 -14.00 -3.52 -36.60
CA GLY A 11 -12.88 -2.62 -36.86
C GLY A 11 -11.56 -3.07 -36.22
N ILE A 12 -11.50 -4.24 -35.58
CA ILE A 12 -10.30 -4.70 -34.86
C ILE A 12 -9.18 -4.97 -35.84
N VAL A 13 -8.00 -4.41 -35.57
CA VAL A 13 -6.79 -4.74 -36.32
C VAL A 13 -6.24 -6.08 -35.83
N ILE A 14 -6.14 -7.05 -36.73
CA ILE A 14 -5.68 -8.42 -36.44
C ILE A 14 -4.27 -8.70 -36.95
N GLY A 15 -3.67 -7.72 -37.62
CA GLY A 15 -2.29 -7.80 -38.08
C GLY A 15 -1.93 -6.68 -39.03
N SER A 16 -0.69 -6.69 -39.51
CA SER A 16 -0.28 -5.85 -40.63
C SER A 16 0.59 -6.59 -41.62
N ARG A 17 0.77 -5.96 -42.77
CA ARG A 17 1.73 -6.38 -43.80
C ARG A 17 2.45 -5.16 -44.36
N VAL A 18 3.76 -5.27 -44.49
CA VAL A 18 4.56 -4.32 -45.27
C VAL A 18 4.56 -4.76 -46.73
N GLY A 19 4.25 -3.85 -47.65
CA GLY A 19 4.21 -4.14 -49.08
C GLY A 19 3.94 -2.92 -49.96
N ASP A 20 4.01 -3.14 -51.26
CA ASP A 20 3.62 -2.23 -52.32
C ASP A 20 2.11 -2.34 -52.65
N LYS A 21 1.51 -3.52 -52.42
CA LYS A 21 0.10 -3.82 -52.68
C LYS A 21 -0.65 -4.32 -51.44
N PRO A 22 -1.98 -4.09 -51.34
CA PRO A 22 -2.78 -4.60 -50.23
C PRO A 22 -2.79 -6.14 -50.24
N PRO A 23 -2.69 -6.80 -49.07
CA PRO A 23 -2.81 -8.25 -49.00
C PRO A 23 -4.21 -8.71 -49.41
N THR A 24 -4.29 -9.88 -50.02
CA THR A 24 -5.55 -10.63 -50.15
C THR A 24 -6.01 -11.04 -48.75
N VAL A 25 -7.24 -10.71 -48.41
CA VAL A 25 -7.83 -11.00 -47.09
C VAL A 25 -9.11 -11.82 -47.24
N LEU A 26 -9.46 -12.55 -46.18
CA LEU A 26 -10.69 -13.35 -46.12
C LEU A 26 -11.94 -12.46 -46.18
N ARG A 27 -13.09 -13.04 -46.53
CA ARG A 27 -14.37 -12.34 -46.75
C ARG A 27 -14.77 -11.35 -45.64
N HIS A 28 -14.47 -11.66 -44.38
CA HIS A 28 -14.84 -10.85 -43.21
C HIS A 28 -13.83 -9.77 -42.84
N HIS A 29 -12.75 -9.66 -43.62
CA HIS A 29 -11.65 -8.75 -43.34
C HIS A 29 -11.52 -7.70 -44.45
N ALA A 30 -10.83 -6.62 -44.12
CA ALA A 30 -10.48 -5.53 -45.02
C ALA A 30 -9.08 -5.03 -44.69
N THR A 31 -8.56 -4.16 -45.55
CA THR A 31 -7.25 -3.54 -45.37
C THR A 31 -7.38 -2.03 -45.39
N VAL A 32 -6.54 -1.36 -44.61
CA VAL A 32 -6.36 0.10 -44.68
C VAL A 32 -4.87 0.41 -44.74
N GLN A 33 -4.50 1.33 -45.63
CA GLN A 33 -3.13 1.77 -45.76
C GLN A 33 -2.80 2.80 -44.67
N VAL A 34 -1.63 2.66 -44.05
CA VAL A 34 -1.09 3.60 -43.08
C VAL A 34 0.34 4.00 -43.43
N ALA A 35 0.73 5.21 -43.02
CA ALA A 35 2.06 5.75 -43.27
C ALA A 35 3.13 5.11 -42.38
N GLU A 36 2.75 4.74 -41.15
CA GLU A 36 3.67 4.25 -40.11
C GLU A 36 3.09 3.04 -39.39
N LEU A 37 3.96 2.27 -38.73
CA LEU A 37 3.56 1.12 -37.95
C LEU A 37 2.80 1.60 -36.71
N VAL A 38 1.60 1.08 -36.51
CA VAL A 38 0.77 1.38 -35.34
C VAL A 38 0.67 0.13 -34.49
N GLU A 39 0.73 0.29 -33.16
CA GLU A 39 0.51 -0.81 -32.22
C GLU A 39 -0.94 -1.27 -32.32
N TYR A 40 -1.18 -2.49 -32.84
CA TYR A 40 -2.51 -2.97 -33.19
C TYR A 40 -3.47 -3.00 -32.00
N ASP A 41 -2.97 -3.22 -30.79
CA ASP A 41 -3.78 -3.24 -29.57
C ASP A 41 -4.31 -1.85 -29.18
N THR A 42 -3.81 -0.77 -29.78
CA THR A 42 -4.19 0.61 -29.45
C THR A 42 -5.21 1.22 -30.41
N VAL A 43 -5.42 0.63 -31.58
CA VAL A 43 -6.22 1.21 -32.66
C VAL A 43 -7.27 0.27 -33.24
N ARG A 44 -8.30 0.87 -33.84
CA ARG A 44 -9.35 0.21 -34.63
C ARG A 44 -9.58 0.98 -35.91
N VAL A 45 -10.20 0.36 -36.90
CA VAL A 45 -10.56 0.98 -38.17
C VAL A 45 -12.07 1.13 -38.24
N VAL A 46 -12.55 2.36 -38.37
CA VAL A 46 -13.98 2.69 -38.50
C VAL A 46 -14.16 3.47 -39.79
N ASP A 47 -14.97 2.95 -40.71
CA ASP A 47 -15.23 3.55 -42.02
C ASP A 47 -13.94 3.83 -42.82
N GLY A 48 -12.97 2.92 -42.73
CA GLY A 48 -11.66 3.06 -43.40
C GLY A 48 -10.71 4.06 -42.73
N ILE A 49 -11.07 4.61 -41.57
CA ILE A 49 -10.25 5.56 -40.81
C ILE A 49 -9.70 4.87 -39.56
N VAL A 50 -8.38 4.97 -39.37
CA VAL A 50 -7.72 4.51 -38.15
C VAL A 50 -8.08 5.44 -36.99
N ARG A 51 -8.62 4.87 -35.92
CA ARG A 51 -9.03 5.56 -34.70
C ARG A 51 -8.47 4.86 -33.48
N PRO A 52 -8.20 5.57 -32.38
CA PRO A 52 -7.83 4.91 -31.12
C PRO A 52 -8.98 4.03 -30.62
N ARG A 53 -8.63 2.90 -29.98
CA ARG A 53 -9.61 2.09 -29.23
C ARG A 53 -10.02 2.85 -27.97
N PRO A 54 -11.32 3.08 -27.72
CA PRO A 54 -11.79 3.66 -26.47
C PRO A 54 -11.41 2.77 -25.28
N LEU A 55 -11.10 3.42 -24.15
CA LEU A 55 -10.93 2.74 -22.87
C LEU A 55 -12.30 2.23 -22.39
N LEU A 56 -12.36 0.98 -21.97
CA LEU A 56 -13.56 0.42 -21.35
C LEU A 56 -13.66 0.90 -19.89
N ASP A 57 -14.79 1.49 -19.53
CA ASP A 57 -15.19 1.63 -18.13
C ASP A 57 -15.71 0.27 -17.64
N PHE A 58 -14.98 -0.38 -16.73
CA PHE A 58 -15.39 -1.67 -16.19
C PHE A 58 -16.48 -1.56 -15.11
N ASP A 59 -16.80 -0.37 -14.61
CA ASP A 59 -17.92 -0.19 -13.66
C ASP A 59 -19.23 0.11 -14.41
N ALA A 60 -19.14 0.64 -15.64
CA ALA A 60 -20.27 0.86 -16.54
C ALA A 60 -19.90 0.47 -17.99
N PRO A 61 -19.67 -0.83 -18.28
CA PRO A 61 -19.17 -1.24 -19.58
C PRO A 61 -20.20 -1.00 -20.67
N ALA A 62 -19.73 -0.53 -21.82
CA ALA A 62 -20.57 -0.32 -22.99
C ALA A 62 -21.25 -1.63 -23.41
N ALA A 63 -22.51 -1.57 -23.84
CA ALA A 63 -23.32 -2.75 -24.11
C ALA A 63 -22.77 -3.67 -25.22
N ASP A 64 -21.99 -3.09 -26.15
CA ASP A 64 -21.33 -3.78 -27.25
C ASP A 64 -19.90 -4.26 -26.91
N ALA A 65 -19.43 -4.02 -25.68
CA ALA A 65 -18.11 -4.48 -25.26
C ALA A 65 -18.10 -5.98 -24.99
N MET A 66 -16.95 -6.61 -25.26
CA MET A 66 -16.67 -8.00 -24.89
C MET A 66 -15.60 -7.99 -23.81
N ILE A 67 -15.75 -8.83 -22.79
CA ILE A 67 -14.83 -8.92 -21.65
C ILE A 67 -14.34 -10.35 -21.53
N SER A 68 -13.02 -10.53 -21.52
CA SER A 68 -12.38 -11.81 -21.16
C SER A 68 -11.93 -11.76 -19.71
N VAL A 69 -12.18 -12.83 -18.96
CA VAL A 69 -11.72 -12.96 -17.57
C VAL A 69 -10.64 -14.04 -17.50
N ASN A 70 -9.47 -13.70 -16.97
CA ASN A 70 -8.31 -14.59 -16.85
C ASN A 70 -7.86 -15.24 -18.18
N GLY A 71 -8.09 -14.55 -19.31
CA GLY A 71 -7.76 -15.08 -20.64
C GLY A 71 -8.70 -16.17 -21.15
N GLY A 72 -9.84 -16.38 -20.48
CA GLY A 72 -10.92 -17.25 -20.97
C GLY A 72 -11.70 -16.60 -22.13
N ASP A 73 -12.72 -17.32 -22.61
CA ASP A 73 -13.54 -16.88 -23.72
C ASP A 73 -14.20 -15.52 -23.44
N PRO A 74 -14.17 -14.58 -24.41
CA PRO A 74 -14.82 -13.29 -24.25
C PRO A 74 -16.33 -13.45 -24.09
N ILE A 75 -16.90 -12.82 -23.07
CA ILE A 75 -18.35 -12.76 -22.83
C ILE A 75 -18.88 -11.34 -23.11
N PRO A 76 -20.15 -11.19 -23.50
CA PRO A 76 -20.76 -9.86 -23.61
C PRO A 76 -20.70 -9.09 -22.29
N ALA A 77 -20.43 -7.79 -22.37
CA ALA A 77 -20.50 -6.89 -21.23
C ALA A 77 -21.93 -6.81 -20.65
N ALA A 78 -22.94 -7.01 -21.50
CA ALA A 78 -24.32 -7.18 -21.07
C ALA A 78 -24.45 -8.39 -20.12
N GLY A 79 -24.64 -8.10 -18.83
CA GLY A 79 -24.72 -9.13 -17.79
C GLY A 79 -23.37 -9.53 -17.18
N TRP A 80 -22.26 -8.93 -17.62
CA TRP A 80 -20.97 -9.09 -16.94
C TRP A 80 -21.05 -8.56 -15.51
N LYS A 81 -20.49 -9.33 -14.58
CA LYS A 81 -20.32 -8.94 -13.19
C LYS A 81 -18.92 -9.32 -12.75
N LEU A 82 -18.35 -8.53 -11.85
CA LEU A 82 -17.13 -8.92 -11.15
C LEU A 82 -17.33 -10.27 -10.47
N PRO A 83 -16.36 -11.19 -10.59
CA PRO A 83 -16.35 -12.42 -9.82
C PRO A 83 -16.49 -12.12 -8.33
N THR A 84 -17.30 -12.91 -7.63
CA THR A 84 -17.50 -12.80 -6.18
C THR A 84 -16.80 -13.90 -5.41
N THR A 85 -16.27 -14.90 -6.12
CA THR A 85 -15.45 -15.95 -5.54
C THR A 85 -14.06 -15.41 -5.20
N PRO A 86 -13.42 -15.88 -4.11
CA PRO A 86 -12.08 -15.44 -3.76
C PRO A 86 -11.06 -15.79 -4.86
N GLY A 87 -10.19 -14.83 -5.18
CA GLY A 87 -9.16 -14.97 -6.21
C GLY A 87 -8.70 -13.65 -6.78
N THR A 88 -7.67 -13.72 -7.63
CA THR A 88 -7.24 -12.61 -8.47
C THR A 88 -7.83 -12.78 -9.85
N TYR A 89 -8.59 -11.79 -10.30
CA TYR A 89 -9.27 -11.79 -11.58
C TYR A 89 -8.74 -10.67 -12.44
N ARG A 90 -8.27 -11.03 -13.63
CA ARG A 90 -7.87 -10.11 -14.68
C ARG A 90 -8.98 -10.03 -15.71
N ALA A 91 -9.73 -8.94 -15.70
CA ALA A 91 -10.71 -8.64 -16.74
C ALA A 91 -10.06 -7.81 -17.84
N MET A 92 -10.18 -8.23 -19.09
CA MET A 92 -9.61 -7.55 -20.26
C MET A 92 -10.72 -7.20 -21.25
N ALA A 93 -10.71 -5.97 -21.74
CA ALA A 93 -11.60 -5.57 -22.82
C ALA A 93 -11.12 -6.21 -24.13
N VAL A 94 -12.04 -6.83 -24.85
CA VAL A 94 -11.80 -7.49 -26.13
C VAL A 94 -12.50 -6.71 -27.23
N GLY A 95 -11.85 -6.67 -28.38
CA GLY A 95 -12.40 -6.13 -29.60
C GLY A 95 -12.40 -4.61 -29.70
N ALA A 96 -13.57 -4.00 -29.86
CA ALA A 96 -13.66 -2.57 -30.16
C ALA A 96 -13.11 -1.66 -29.06
N TYR A 97 -13.00 -2.15 -27.82
CA TYR A 97 -12.53 -1.44 -26.63
C TYR A 97 -11.20 -2.00 -26.14
N ARG A 98 -10.40 -1.17 -25.46
CA ARG A 98 -9.18 -1.60 -24.76
C ARG A 98 -9.28 -1.33 -23.26
N GLY A 99 -8.49 -2.03 -22.47
CA GLY A 99 -8.41 -1.81 -21.03
C GLY A 99 -8.30 -3.11 -20.26
N GLU A 100 -7.79 -3.00 -19.04
CA GLU A 100 -7.61 -4.10 -18.13
C GLU A 100 -7.99 -3.65 -16.71
N ARG A 101 -8.66 -4.54 -15.98
CA ARG A 101 -8.94 -4.40 -14.56
C ARG A 101 -8.48 -5.65 -13.83
N VAL A 102 -7.57 -5.48 -12.89
CA VAL A 102 -7.23 -6.51 -11.92
C VAL A 102 -8.07 -6.30 -10.67
N SER A 103 -8.83 -7.32 -10.29
CA SER A 103 -9.68 -7.33 -9.10
C SER A 103 -9.25 -8.46 -8.18
N ILE A 104 -9.00 -8.14 -6.92
CA ILE A 104 -8.67 -9.14 -5.89
C ILE A 104 -9.89 -9.29 -5.00
N VAL A 105 -10.52 -10.46 -5.07
CA VAL A 105 -11.60 -10.84 -4.19
C VAL A 105 -10.97 -11.65 -3.07
N ARG A 106 -11.04 -11.15 -1.84
CA ARG A 106 -10.42 -11.80 -0.68
C ARG A 106 -11.44 -12.65 0.06
N THR A 107 -10.99 -13.72 0.70
CA THR A 107 -11.82 -14.38 1.72
C THR A 107 -11.99 -13.46 2.93
N LEU A 108 -12.94 -13.79 3.80
CA LEU A 108 -13.11 -13.10 5.07
C LEU A 108 -11.85 -13.18 5.94
N ALA A 109 -11.12 -14.30 5.89
CA ALA A 109 -9.88 -14.52 6.62
C ALA A 109 -8.72 -13.69 6.05
N ASP A 110 -8.53 -13.72 4.72
CA ASP A 110 -7.47 -12.94 4.06
C ASP A 110 -7.65 -11.44 4.29
N GLU A 111 -8.90 -10.95 4.22
CA GLU A 111 -9.19 -9.55 4.48
C GLU A 111 -8.92 -9.19 5.95
N GLN A 112 -9.27 -10.08 6.89
CA GLN A 112 -8.95 -9.88 8.29
C GLN A 112 -7.44 -9.75 8.52
N ASP A 113 -6.66 -10.69 7.98
CA ASP A 113 -5.21 -10.73 8.19
C ASP A 113 -4.52 -9.53 7.53
N TYR A 114 -4.97 -9.14 6.34
CA TYR A 114 -4.51 -7.93 5.67
C TYR A 114 -4.77 -6.67 6.52
N LEU A 115 -6.01 -6.48 7.00
CA LEU A 115 -6.37 -5.29 7.78
C LEU A 115 -5.65 -5.27 9.13
N ILE A 116 -5.52 -6.42 9.81
CA ILE A 116 -4.73 -6.52 11.04
C ILE A 116 -3.26 -6.16 10.78
N GLY A 117 -2.68 -6.65 9.67
CA GLY A 117 -1.32 -6.29 9.24
C GLY A 117 -1.17 -4.77 9.08
N GLN A 118 -2.13 -4.12 8.40
CA GLN A 118 -2.12 -2.66 8.25
C GLN A 118 -2.22 -1.92 9.60
N VAL A 119 -3.10 -2.38 10.51
CA VAL A 119 -3.20 -1.80 11.86
C VAL A 119 -1.87 -1.90 12.60
N LYS A 120 -1.21 -3.06 12.54
CA LYS A 120 0.08 -3.29 13.21
C LYS A 120 1.20 -2.40 12.64
N THR A 121 1.30 -2.32 11.32
CA THR A 121 2.28 -1.45 10.65
C THR A 121 2.07 0.02 11.02
N LEU A 122 0.83 0.49 11.02
CA LEU A 122 0.51 1.87 11.38
C LEU A 122 0.76 2.15 12.86
N ALA A 123 0.39 1.21 13.74
CA ALA A 123 0.68 1.30 15.18
C ALA A 123 2.19 1.39 15.43
N ALA A 124 2.98 0.53 14.77
CA ALA A 124 4.43 0.55 14.90
C ALA A 124 5.02 1.88 14.41
N SER A 125 4.60 2.38 13.26
CA SER A 125 5.03 3.70 12.75
C SER A 125 4.72 4.83 13.74
N LYS A 126 3.51 4.85 14.32
CA LYS A 126 3.12 5.86 15.32
C LYS A 126 3.91 5.73 16.62
N LYS A 127 4.13 4.51 17.13
CA LYS A 127 4.96 4.27 18.32
C LYS A 127 6.39 4.74 18.08
N MET A 128 6.95 4.49 16.90
CA MET A 128 8.28 5.00 16.53
C MET A 128 8.36 6.53 16.56
N THR A 129 7.31 7.24 16.12
CA THR A 129 7.26 8.71 16.22
C THR A 129 7.06 9.23 17.65
N ALA A 130 6.40 8.45 18.52
CA ALA A 130 6.20 8.81 19.92
C ALA A 130 7.47 8.69 20.77
N ILE A 131 8.44 7.87 20.34
CA ILE A 131 9.61 7.54 21.14
C ILE A 131 10.67 8.68 21.14
N SER A 132 10.61 9.73 20.31
CA SER A 132 11.42 10.98 20.47
C SER A 132 11.07 12.04 19.41
N PRO A 133 11.19 13.35 19.72
CA PRO A 133 11.29 14.39 18.70
C PRO A 133 12.62 14.25 17.94
N GLY A 134 12.59 13.45 16.89
CA GLY A 134 13.76 13.01 16.14
C GLY A 134 13.94 11.52 16.33
N THR A 135 13.41 10.73 15.38
CA THR A 135 13.54 9.26 15.23
C THR A 135 14.42 8.59 16.29
N ALA A 136 13.87 8.34 17.48
CA ALA A 136 14.64 7.62 18.48
C ALA A 136 14.73 6.16 18.10
N LYS A 137 15.96 5.67 18.12
CA LYS A 137 16.28 4.29 17.81
C LYS A 137 15.89 3.47 19.06
N PRO A 138 15.10 2.40 18.92
CA PRO A 138 14.73 1.51 20.04
C PRO A 138 15.94 1.09 20.89
N GLU A 139 17.11 1.00 20.27
CA GLU A 139 18.37 0.69 20.92
C GLU A 139 18.84 1.77 21.92
N GLU A 140 18.67 3.06 21.61
CA GLU A 140 19.06 4.15 22.51
C GLU A 140 18.21 4.16 23.79
N TYR A 141 16.90 3.92 23.68
CA TYR A 141 16.02 3.77 24.84
C TYR A 141 16.31 2.51 25.65
N ARG A 142 16.64 1.40 24.98
CA ARG A 142 17.03 0.15 25.64
C ARG A 142 18.26 0.33 26.53
N LEU A 143 19.21 1.18 26.11
CA LEU A 143 20.41 1.51 26.88
C LEU A 143 20.13 2.48 28.03
N LYS A 144 19.19 3.43 27.85
CA LYS A 144 18.82 4.42 28.88
C LYS A 144 17.92 3.85 29.99
N ALA A 145 17.07 2.86 29.68
CA ALA A 145 16.09 2.33 30.64
C ALA A 145 16.68 1.76 31.95
N PRO A 146 17.77 0.95 31.95
CA PRO A 146 18.41 0.49 33.18
C PRO A 146 18.96 1.64 34.04
N GLU A 147 19.49 2.69 33.40
CA GLU A 147 20.05 3.87 34.09
C GLU A 147 18.96 4.72 34.74
N ILE A 148 17.79 4.84 34.10
CA ILE A 148 16.59 5.47 34.68
C ILE A 148 16.14 4.69 35.92
N ALA A 149 16.08 3.36 35.84
CA ALA A 149 15.68 2.50 36.96
C ALA A 149 16.68 2.58 38.14
N ALA A 150 17.98 2.52 37.84
CA ALA A 150 19.04 2.61 38.85
C ALA A 150 19.07 3.97 39.56
N SER A 151 18.73 5.05 38.84
CA SER A 151 18.71 6.41 39.39
C SER A 151 17.39 6.79 40.08
N ALA A 152 16.35 5.95 40.04
CA ALA A 152 14.97 6.27 40.44
C ALA A 152 14.88 6.96 41.81
N ASN A 153 15.64 6.47 42.78
CA ASN A 153 15.62 6.88 44.18
C ASN A 153 16.95 7.49 44.67
N VAL A 154 17.84 7.88 43.76
CA VAL A 154 19.13 8.48 44.12
C VAL A 154 18.99 9.99 44.17
N VAL A 155 19.38 10.60 45.29
CA VAL A 155 19.36 12.05 45.46
C VAL A 155 20.35 12.71 44.49
N ALA A 156 19.96 13.81 43.84
CA ALA A 156 20.78 14.49 42.82
C ALA A 156 22.20 14.85 43.28
N GLY A 157 22.36 15.24 44.55
CA GLY A 157 23.67 15.54 45.14
C GLY A 157 24.61 14.33 45.16
N VAL A 158 24.09 13.11 45.33
CA VAL A 158 24.88 11.88 45.30
C VAL A 158 25.32 11.56 43.87
N LEU A 159 24.42 11.73 42.88
CA LEU A 159 24.74 11.51 41.47
C LEU A 159 25.85 12.47 40.98
N ASN A 160 25.78 13.73 41.38
CA ASN A 160 26.76 14.75 40.98
C ASN A 160 28.09 14.64 41.74
N ALA A 161 28.12 13.94 42.89
CA ALA A 161 29.34 13.67 43.65
C ALA A 161 30.12 12.45 43.12
N LEU A 162 29.57 11.69 42.17
CA LEU A 162 30.27 10.56 41.58
C LEU A 162 31.51 11.02 40.82
N THR A 163 32.62 10.30 41.03
CA THR A 163 33.81 10.48 40.18
C THR A 163 33.50 10.09 38.73
N VAL A 164 34.30 10.61 37.80
CA VAL A 164 34.20 10.32 36.37
C VAL A 164 34.22 8.81 36.08
N ALA A 165 34.96 8.02 36.86
CA ALA A 165 35.03 6.56 36.73
C ALA A 165 33.78 5.87 37.29
N GLN A 166 33.26 6.32 38.44
CA GLN A 166 32.04 5.77 39.03
C GLN A 166 30.81 6.06 38.16
N ALA A 167 30.71 7.28 37.64
CA ALA A 167 29.64 7.68 36.73
C ALA A 167 29.65 6.82 35.45
N ALA A 168 30.83 6.60 34.85
CA ALA A 168 30.96 5.76 33.65
C ALA A 168 30.66 4.27 33.90
N ALA A 169 30.93 3.77 35.11
CA ALA A 169 30.65 2.38 35.46
C ALA A 169 29.16 2.13 35.77
N GLN A 170 28.50 3.08 36.43
CA GLN A 170 27.10 2.93 36.89
C GLN A 170 26.08 3.46 35.89
N TYR A 171 26.43 4.50 35.14
CA TYR A 171 25.55 5.21 34.20
C TYR A 171 26.29 5.52 32.89
N PRO A 172 26.77 4.51 32.15
CA PRO A 172 27.68 4.70 31.00
C PRO A 172 27.12 5.64 29.93
N THR A 173 25.82 5.56 29.63
CA THR A 173 25.15 6.38 28.62
C THR A 173 25.00 7.82 29.11
N ALA A 174 24.41 8.03 30.29
CA ALA A 174 24.24 9.35 30.88
C ALA A 174 25.59 10.04 31.17
N ALA A 175 26.62 9.29 31.57
CA ALA A 175 27.96 9.82 31.79
C ALA A 175 28.64 10.23 30.47
N SER A 176 28.42 9.48 29.39
CA SER A 176 28.89 9.88 28.04
C SER A 176 28.20 11.16 27.58
N GLU A 177 26.88 11.24 27.72
CA GLU A 177 26.09 12.42 27.32
C GLU A 177 26.41 13.65 28.18
N ALA A 178 26.62 13.48 29.50
CA ALA A 178 27.08 14.54 30.40
C ALA A 178 28.45 15.10 30.00
N ARG A 179 29.38 14.25 29.55
CA ARG A 179 30.70 14.70 29.05
C ARG A 179 30.57 15.50 27.74
N CYS A 180 29.68 15.09 26.85
CA CYS A 180 29.47 15.77 25.57
C CYS A 180 28.72 17.09 25.70
N SER A 181 27.69 17.14 26.56
CA SER A 181 26.82 18.31 26.75
C SER A 181 27.37 19.29 27.79
N GLY A 182 28.24 18.84 28.70
CA GLY A 182 28.65 19.61 29.87
C GLY A 182 27.59 19.70 30.96
N ALA A 183 26.43 19.07 30.78
CA ALA A 183 25.37 19.07 31.79
C ALA A 183 25.70 18.12 32.96
N PRO A 184 25.23 18.41 34.19
CA PRO A 184 25.39 17.51 35.33
C PRO A 184 24.73 16.15 35.07
N LEU A 185 25.32 15.07 35.60
CA LEU A 185 24.80 13.71 35.47
C LEU A 185 23.34 13.59 35.94
N ALA A 186 23.02 14.22 37.06
CA ALA A 186 21.66 14.22 37.60
C ALA A 186 20.64 14.88 36.64
N THR A 187 21.05 15.91 35.91
CA THR A 187 20.20 16.59 34.90
C THR A 187 19.91 15.67 33.73
N ILE A 188 20.94 15.02 33.16
CA ILE A 188 20.78 14.07 32.05
C ILE A 188 19.86 12.90 32.44
N LEU A 189 20.07 12.32 33.63
CA LEU A 189 19.22 11.21 34.12
C LEU A 189 17.77 11.65 34.37
N ALA A 190 17.54 12.89 34.81
CA ALA A 190 16.21 13.45 34.96
C ALA A 190 15.52 13.66 33.59
N GLU A 191 16.25 14.15 32.59
CA GLU A 191 15.78 14.30 31.21
C GLU A 191 15.43 12.95 30.59
N TYR A 192 16.27 11.92 30.79
CA TYR A 192 15.97 10.55 30.36
C TYR A 192 14.67 10.04 30.97
N ARG A 193 14.47 10.26 32.28
CA ARG A 193 13.24 9.84 32.99
C ARG A 193 12.01 10.58 32.47
N ALA A 194 12.09 11.89 32.29
CA ALA A 194 10.98 12.70 31.78
C ALA A 194 10.62 12.30 30.34
N GLY A 195 11.64 12.12 29.48
CA GLY A 195 11.48 11.66 28.11
C GLY A 195 10.85 10.26 28.05
N SER A 196 11.31 9.31 28.88
CA SER A 196 10.72 7.96 28.92
C SER A 196 9.27 7.98 29.37
N ALA A 197 8.92 8.75 30.42
CA ALA A 197 7.56 8.77 30.94
C ALA A 197 6.53 9.26 29.91
N GLY A 198 6.87 10.30 29.13
CA GLY A 198 6.03 10.81 28.04
C GLY A 198 5.87 9.78 26.91
N SER A 199 6.99 9.22 26.45
CA SER A 199 7.00 8.21 25.38
C SER A 199 6.25 6.93 25.79
N ASP A 200 6.43 6.46 27.02
CA ASP A 200 5.79 5.24 27.55
C ASP A 200 4.27 5.39 27.64
N ALA A 201 3.79 6.55 28.09
CA ALA A 201 2.36 6.83 28.16
C ALA A 201 1.72 6.77 26.76
N GLU A 202 2.35 7.40 25.77
CA GLU A 202 1.86 7.41 24.40
C GLU A 202 1.94 6.02 23.74
N VAL A 203 3.03 5.27 23.95
CA VAL A 203 3.17 3.90 23.46
C VAL A 203 2.10 2.97 24.05
N ARG A 204 1.76 3.13 25.34
CA ARG A 204 0.67 2.38 25.97
C ARG A 204 -0.69 2.75 25.37
N ARG A 205 -0.96 4.03 25.16
CA ARG A 205 -2.19 4.52 24.51
C ARG A 205 -2.34 3.93 23.10
N LEU A 206 -1.30 4.03 22.27
CA LEU A 206 -1.26 3.48 20.92
C LEU A 206 -1.43 1.95 20.90
N SER A 207 -0.86 1.24 21.88
CA SER A 207 -1.00 -0.21 22.00
C SER A 207 -2.43 -0.62 22.38
N SER A 208 -3.10 0.17 23.22
CA SER A 208 -4.53 -0.05 23.56
C SER A 208 -5.44 0.19 22.36
N ILE A 209 -5.17 1.22 21.54
CA ILE A 209 -5.89 1.47 20.29
C ILE A 209 -5.67 0.31 19.31
N GLU A 210 -4.42 -0.12 19.10
CA GLU A 210 -4.08 -1.27 18.25
C GLU A 210 -4.87 -2.52 18.67
N HIS A 211 -4.83 -2.88 19.95
CA HIS A 211 -5.50 -4.09 20.45
C HIS A 211 -7.03 -4.00 20.28
N THR A 212 -7.61 -2.84 20.59
CA THR A 212 -9.04 -2.59 20.43
C THR A 212 -9.46 -2.68 18.96
N ALA A 213 -8.69 -2.09 18.05
CA ALA A 213 -8.92 -2.15 16.62
C ALA A 213 -8.87 -3.60 16.09
N VAL A 214 -7.83 -4.35 16.46
CA VAL A 214 -7.70 -5.77 16.09
C VAL A 214 -8.88 -6.58 16.59
N LYS A 215 -9.32 -6.35 17.85
CA LYS A 215 -10.49 -7.04 18.40
C LYS A 215 -11.77 -6.74 17.61
N ARG A 216 -12.00 -5.47 17.24
CA ARG A 216 -13.17 -5.06 16.42
C ARG A 216 -13.14 -5.69 15.03
N ILE A 217 -12.00 -5.69 14.37
CA ILE A 217 -11.82 -6.34 13.05
C ILE A 217 -12.08 -7.85 13.16
N LYS A 218 -11.56 -8.52 14.20
CA LYS A 218 -11.80 -9.96 14.41
C LYS A 218 -13.28 -10.28 14.68
N ALA A 219 -13.98 -9.43 15.43
CA ALA A 219 -15.39 -9.63 15.78
C ALA A 219 -16.36 -9.40 14.59
N ALA A 220 -15.97 -8.60 13.60
CA ALA A 220 -16.78 -8.33 12.41
C ALA A 220 -16.97 -9.59 11.55
N LYS A 221 -18.21 -9.80 11.09
CA LYS A 221 -18.66 -11.04 10.40
C LYS A 221 -18.60 -10.95 8.88
N THR A 222 -18.52 -9.75 8.32
CA THR A 222 -18.48 -9.51 6.87
C THR A 222 -17.24 -8.72 6.49
N ILE A 223 -16.83 -8.79 5.21
CA ILE A 223 -15.73 -7.98 4.67
C ILE A 223 -16.05 -6.48 4.84
N ALA A 224 -17.30 -6.07 4.58
CA ALA A 224 -17.74 -4.69 4.74
C ALA A 224 -17.59 -4.21 6.19
N ASP A 225 -18.05 -4.99 7.16
CA ASP A 225 -17.94 -4.65 8.58
C ASP A 225 -16.47 -4.60 9.04
N LYS A 226 -15.61 -5.49 8.53
CA LYS A 226 -14.16 -5.47 8.83
C LYS A 226 -13.51 -4.18 8.32
N ARG A 227 -13.82 -3.76 7.09
CA ARG A 227 -13.36 -2.48 6.52
C ARG A 227 -13.89 -1.28 7.29
N ALA A 228 -15.16 -1.29 7.68
CA ALA A 228 -15.76 -0.24 8.50
C ALA A 228 -15.08 -0.15 9.87
N ALA A 229 -14.81 -1.30 10.52
CA ALA A 229 -14.08 -1.35 11.79
C ALA A 229 -12.66 -0.78 11.66
N TYR A 230 -11.98 -1.04 10.55
CA TYR A 230 -10.67 -0.44 10.24
C TYR A 230 -10.76 1.07 10.01
N ALA A 231 -11.72 1.53 9.20
CA ALA A 231 -11.92 2.96 8.91
C ALA A 231 -12.32 3.77 10.16
N ALA A 232 -12.99 3.14 11.12
CA ALA A 232 -13.40 3.76 12.38
C ALA A 232 -12.29 3.86 13.44
N ILE A 233 -11.07 3.39 13.15
CA ILE A 233 -9.93 3.51 14.08
C ILE A 233 -9.55 4.98 14.23
N ASN A 234 -9.82 5.55 15.41
CA ASN A 234 -9.33 6.87 15.74
C ASN A 234 -8.05 6.77 16.57
N TRP A 235 -6.93 7.15 15.94
CA TRP A 235 -5.61 7.16 16.57
C TRP A 235 -5.43 8.29 17.60
N ASN A 236 -6.41 9.19 17.73
CA ASN A 236 -6.41 10.32 18.67
C ASN A 236 -7.31 10.07 19.89
N TRP A 237 -7.87 8.87 20.08
CA TRP A 237 -8.61 8.56 21.31
C TRP A 237 -7.68 8.66 22.52
N ALA A 238 -8.07 9.50 23.48
CA ALA A 238 -7.41 9.68 24.78
C ALA A 238 -8.15 8.88 25.85
#